data_AF-A0AB33KZ14-F1
#
_entry.id   AF-A0AB33KZ14-F1
#
_cell.length_a   1.000
_cell.length_b   1.000
_cell.length_c   1.000
_cell.angle_alpha   90.00
_cell.angle_beta   90.00
_cell.angle_gamma   90.00
#
_symmetry.space_group_name_H-M   'P 1'
#
loop_
_entity.id
_entity.type
_entity.pdbx_description
1 polymer ?
#
loop_
_entity_poly.entity_id
_entity_poly.type
_entity_poly.pdbx_seq_one_letter_code
_entity_poly.pdbx_strand_id
1 'polypeptide(L)'
;MKNYTEKELLYKIENFRPENDDFTPLENLFNELYGNFLKKHTSNKAMVTLFKVLERFSEVSEPNVFWNIMYSLEDMDGFEQEYVNSLKRKASDITIMNLNALFNSNVTYVGNEKMEDLLDYIINNPNTSSSTVKYIKEEFVKIEEEKVKNEIELKEKTSDKNIKEKNKKWWELWK
;
A
#
# COMPACT_ATOMS: atom_id res chain seq x y z
N MET A 1 -17.28 18.80 24.10
CA MET A 1 -16.32 17.77 23.68
C MET A 1 -15.57 17.30 24.91
N LYS A 2 -15.36 16.00 25.10
CA LYS A 2 -14.54 15.50 26.21
C LYS A 2 -13.08 15.84 25.89
N ASN A 3 -12.35 16.44 26.83
CA ASN A 3 -10.93 16.73 26.64
C ASN A 3 -10.11 15.51 27.06
N TYR A 4 -9.94 14.56 26.14
CA TYR A 4 -9.01 13.46 26.37
C TYR A 4 -7.57 13.90 26.11
N THR A 5 -6.64 13.35 26.90
CA THR A 5 -5.22 13.35 26.58
C THR A 5 -4.93 12.40 25.42
N GLU A 6 -3.79 12.58 24.73
CA GLU A 6 -3.34 11.66 23.69
C GLU A 6 -3.27 10.21 24.24
N LYS A 7 -2.74 10.04 25.45
CA LYS A 7 -2.62 8.74 26.10
C LYS A 7 -3.99 8.05 26.30
N GLU A 8 -5.02 8.80 26.67
CA GLU A 8 -6.36 8.26 26.86
C GLU A 8 -7.02 7.87 25.52
N LEU A 9 -6.82 8.67 24.47
CA LEU A 9 -7.30 8.35 23.12
C LEU A 9 -6.63 7.09 22.59
N LEU A 10 -5.30 7.00 22.68
CA LEU A 10 -4.56 5.81 22.25
C LEU A 10 -4.99 4.56 23.02
N TYR A 11 -5.17 4.67 24.34
CA TYR A 11 -5.69 3.57 25.15
C TYR A 11 -7.08 3.12 24.70
N LYS A 12 -7.98 4.06 24.40
CA LYS A 12 -9.33 3.75 23.91
C LYS A 12 -9.32 3.11 22.53
N ILE A 13 -8.48 3.59 21.62
CA ILE A 13 -8.31 3.04 20.27
C ILE A 13 -7.74 1.61 20.32
N GLU A 14 -6.73 1.39 21.17
CA GLU A 14 -6.10 0.07 21.33
C GLU A 14 -7.10 -0.98 21.86
N ASN A 15 -7.98 -0.55 22.77
CA ASN A 15 -9.01 -1.41 23.39
C ASN A 15 -10.35 -1.41 22.64
N PHE A 16 -10.46 -0.67 21.53
CA PHE A 16 -11.71 -0.61 20.77
C PHE A 16 -12.12 -1.99 20.26
N ARG A 17 -13.39 -2.32 20.44
CA ARG A 17 -14.06 -3.49 19.86
C ARG A 17 -15.38 -2.99 19.26
N PRO A 18 -15.66 -3.29 17.99
CA PRO A 18 -16.93 -2.91 17.38
C PRO A 18 -18.06 -3.70 18.03
N GLU A 19 -19.21 -3.06 18.19
CA GLU A 19 -20.47 -3.72 18.56
C GLU A 19 -21.32 -3.78 17.29
N ASN A 20 -21.77 -4.98 16.88
CA ASN A 20 -22.53 -5.19 15.64
C ASN A 20 -21.86 -4.60 14.39
N ASP A 21 -20.53 -4.80 14.26
CA ASP A 21 -19.72 -4.25 13.17
C ASP A 21 -19.77 -2.71 13.02
N ASP A 22 -20.16 -1.99 14.08
CA ASP A 22 -20.14 -0.53 14.09
C ASP A 22 -18.74 0.02 14.42
N PHE A 23 -18.13 0.68 13.44
CA PHE A 23 -16.83 1.35 13.55
C PHE A 23 -16.94 2.87 13.78
N THR A 24 -18.15 3.43 13.86
CA THR A 24 -18.38 4.85 14.15
C THR A 24 -17.68 5.32 15.44
N PRO A 25 -17.64 4.54 16.55
CA PRO A 25 -16.92 4.95 17.74
C PRO A 25 -15.40 5.03 17.53
N LEU A 26 -14.83 4.15 16.70
CA LEU A 26 -13.42 4.23 16.31
C LEU A 26 -13.15 5.47 15.48
N GLU A 27 -14.03 5.80 14.53
CA GLU A 27 -13.91 7.01 13.70
C GLU A 27 -13.91 8.27 14.56
N ASN A 28 -14.81 8.35 15.55
CA ASN A 28 -14.84 9.48 16.49
C ASN A 28 -13.56 9.60 17.31
N LEU A 29 -13.05 8.48 17.85
CA LEU A 29 -11.78 8.47 18.60
C LEU A 29 -10.59 8.87 17.72
N PHE A 30 -10.57 8.39 16.48
CA PHE A 30 -9.54 8.73 15.50
C PHE A 30 -9.58 10.22 15.14
N ASN A 31 -10.76 10.77 14.86
CA ASN A 31 -10.93 12.18 14.52
C ASN A 31 -10.48 13.10 15.67
N GLU A 32 -10.79 12.73 16.92
CA GLU A 32 -10.29 13.45 18.09
C GLU A 32 -8.76 13.34 18.24
N LEU A 33 -8.17 12.16 18.02
CA LEU A 33 -6.72 11.97 18.06
C LEU A 33 -6.01 12.81 16.99
N TYR A 34 -6.51 12.71 15.76
CA TYR A 34 -5.95 13.41 14.61
C TYR A 34 -6.06 14.93 14.76
N GLY A 35 -7.27 15.43 15.05
CA GLY A 35 -7.54 16.86 15.14
C GLY A 35 -6.79 17.56 16.28
N ASN A 36 -6.65 16.88 17.43
CA ASN A 36 -6.05 17.49 18.62
C ASN A 36 -4.52 17.32 18.69
N PHE A 37 -3.97 16.23 18.13
CA PHE A 37 -2.56 15.87 18.31
C PHE A 37 -1.82 15.70 16.98
N LEU A 38 -2.32 14.84 16.09
CA LEU A 38 -1.51 14.39 14.94
C LEU A 38 -1.44 15.38 13.78
N LYS A 39 -2.45 16.25 13.63
CA LYS A 39 -2.47 17.30 12.60
C LYS A 39 -1.29 18.27 12.69
N LYS A 40 -0.64 18.38 13.86
CA LYS A 40 0.45 19.34 14.11
C LYS A 40 1.80 18.66 14.32
N HIS A 41 1.80 17.43 14.80
CA HIS A 41 3.02 16.73 15.22
C HIS A 41 2.90 15.23 14.99
N THR A 42 3.96 14.63 14.47
CA THR A 42 4.10 13.18 14.36
C THR A 42 4.24 12.54 15.75
N SER A 43 3.54 11.44 15.97
CA SER A 43 3.66 10.61 17.18
C SER A 43 3.90 9.16 16.78
N ASN A 44 5.13 8.67 16.98
CA ASN A 44 5.48 7.27 16.69
C ASN A 44 4.57 6.29 17.44
N LYS A 45 4.19 6.65 18.66
CA LYS A 45 3.27 5.83 19.46
C LYS A 45 1.89 5.77 18.82
N ALA A 46 1.38 6.90 18.32
CA ALA A 46 0.11 6.92 17.60
C ALA A 46 0.19 6.11 16.31
N MET A 47 1.24 6.28 15.52
CA MET A 47 1.49 5.52 14.29
C MET A 47 1.43 4.00 14.52
N VAL A 48 2.22 3.50 15.48
CA VAL A 48 2.22 2.08 15.86
C VAL A 48 0.84 1.63 16.35
N THR A 49 0.15 2.44 17.14
CA THR A 49 -1.18 2.10 17.67
C THR A 49 -2.21 1.97 16.55
N LEU A 50 -2.18 2.88 15.58
CA LEU A 50 -3.09 2.90 14.45
C LEU A 50 -2.83 1.73 13.49
N PHE A 51 -1.57 1.39 13.19
CA PHE A 51 -1.27 0.17 12.44
C PHE A 51 -1.77 -1.10 13.14
N LYS A 52 -1.59 -1.20 14.47
CA LYS A 52 -2.15 -2.30 15.25
C LYS A 52 -3.68 -2.41 15.20
N VAL A 53 -4.40 -1.32 14.92
CA VAL A 53 -5.84 -1.37 14.65
C VAL A 53 -6.10 -2.08 13.32
N LEU A 54 -5.40 -1.69 12.27
CA LEU A 54 -5.52 -2.30 10.93
C LEU A 54 -5.14 -3.80 10.96
N GLU A 55 -4.08 -4.16 11.68
CA GLU A 55 -3.63 -5.55 11.87
C GLU A 55 -4.69 -6.43 12.58
N ARG A 56 -5.40 -5.84 13.55
CA ARG A 56 -6.44 -6.52 14.34
C ARG A 56 -7.70 -6.78 13.53
N PHE A 57 -8.04 -5.88 12.62
CA PHE A 57 -9.20 -5.98 11.73
C PHE A 57 -8.78 -6.29 10.29
N SER A 58 -7.93 -7.30 10.12
CA SER A 58 -7.19 -7.56 8.88
C SER A 58 -8.03 -7.92 7.66
N GLU A 59 -9.24 -8.46 7.87
CA GLU A 59 -10.13 -8.98 6.81
C GLU A 59 -11.52 -8.33 6.86
N VAL A 60 -11.68 -7.21 7.58
CA VAL A 60 -12.98 -6.55 7.69
C VAL A 60 -13.21 -5.75 6.41
N SER A 61 -14.38 -5.95 5.79
CA SER A 61 -14.82 -5.18 4.62
C SER A 61 -14.77 -3.69 4.94
N GLU A 62 -13.79 -3.02 4.32
CA GLU A 62 -13.19 -1.74 4.69
C GLU A 62 -14.17 -0.65 5.17
N PRO A 63 -14.33 -0.45 6.49
CA PRO A 63 -14.97 0.73 7.01
C PRO A 63 -14.15 1.96 6.62
N ASN A 64 -14.79 3.06 6.20
CA ASN A 64 -14.13 4.31 5.77
C ASN A 64 -13.04 4.80 6.74
N VAL A 65 -13.21 4.56 8.05
CA VAL A 65 -12.22 4.93 9.07
C VAL A 65 -10.85 4.29 8.83
N PHE A 66 -10.75 3.09 8.26
CA PHE A 66 -9.46 2.47 7.98
C PHE A 66 -8.70 3.22 6.90
N TRP A 67 -9.38 3.65 5.83
CA TRP A 67 -8.81 4.53 4.81
C TRP A 67 -8.39 5.87 5.38
N ASN A 68 -9.22 6.48 6.22
CA ASN A 68 -8.86 7.74 6.88
C ASN A 68 -7.62 7.59 7.77
N ILE A 69 -7.50 6.47 8.50
CA ILE A 69 -6.30 6.13 9.26
C ILE A 69 -5.10 6.02 8.31
N MET A 70 -5.21 5.22 7.25
CA MET A 70 -4.11 4.96 6.33
C MET A 70 -3.58 6.25 5.70
N TYR A 71 -4.46 7.08 5.13
CA TYR A 71 -4.06 8.36 4.53
C TYR A 71 -3.43 9.31 5.55
N SER A 72 -3.91 9.32 6.78
CA SER A 72 -3.31 10.18 7.80
C SER A 72 -1.94 9.69 8.25
N LEU A 73 -1.69 8.38 8.19
CA LEU A 73 -0.40 7.80 8.51
C LEU A 73 0.63 8.10 7.42
N GLU A 74 0.24 8.12 6.14
CA GLU A 74 1.15 8.39 5.00
C GLU A 74 1.87 9.74 5.10
N ASP A 75 1.23 10.74 5.69
CA ASP A 75 1.78 12.08 5.89
C ASP A 75 2.76 12.19 7.09
N MET A 76 2.94 11.12 7.87
CA MET A 76 3.76 11.15 9.08
C MET A 76 5.22 10.74 8.83
N ASP A 77 6.15 11.47 9.46
CA ASP A 77 7.57 11.09 9.46
C ASP A 77 7.79 9.67 10.01
N GLY A 78 8.51 8.84 9.26
CA GLY A 78 8.77 7.45 9.62
C GLY A 78 7.68 6.46 9.20
N PHE A 79 6.63 6.93 8.52
CA PHE A 79 5.54 6.11 7.99
C PHE A 79 6.03 4.86 7.26
N GLU A 80 6.88 5.02 6.25
CA GLU A 80 7.27 3.91 5.36
C GLU A 80 7.88 2.74 6.14
N GLN A 81 8.72 3.04 7.13
CA GLN A 81 9.37 2.01 7.93
C GLN A 81 8.37 1.32 8.87
N GLU A 82 7.46 2.07 9.50
CA GLU A 82 6.46 1.45 10.37
C GLU A 82 5.40 0.70 9.57
N TYR A 83 5.11 1.13 8.36
CA TYR A 83 4.27 0.43 7.41
C TYR A 83 4.86 -0.93 7.03
N VAL A 84 6.15 -0.99 6.71
CA VAL A 84 6.90 -2.25 6.55
C VAL A 84 6.78 -3.11 7.80
N ASN A 85 7.02 -2.53 8.99
CA ASN A 85 6.93 -3.28 10.24
C ASN A 85 5.52 -3.86 10.44
N SER A 86 4.48 -3.11 10.11
CA SER A 86 3.08 -3.58 10.19
C SER A 86 2.81 -4.74 9.23
N LEU A 87 3.20 -4.60 7.96
CA LEU A 87 3.09 -5.66 6.95
C LEU A 87 3.80 -6.95 7.40
N LYS A 88 5.00 -6.81 8.01
CA LYS A 88 5.77 -7.94 8.54
C LYS A 88 5.20 -8.53 9.83
N ARG A 89 4.43 -7.78 10.62
CA ARG A 89 3.70 -8.33 11.78
C ARG A 89 2.48 -9.11 11.32
N LYS A 90 1.59 -8.43 10.60
CA LYS A 90 0.35 -8.98 10.05
C LYS A 90 -0.23 -8.03 9.00
N ALA A 91 -0.16 -8.43 7.74
CA ALA A 91 -0.82 -7.70 6.67
C ALA A 91 -2.35 -7.65 6.88
N SER A 92 -2.93 -6.48 6.64
CA SER A 92 -4.38 -6.28 6.48
C SER A 92 -4.72 -5.93 5.04
N ASP A 93 -5.97 -6.15 4.64
CA ASP A 93 -6.44 -5.86 3.27
C ASP A 93 -6.07 -4.44 2.83
N ILE A 94 -6.34 -3.44 3.68
CA ILE A 94 -6.00 -2.04 3.36
C ILE A 94 -4.50 -1.80 3.19
N THR A 95 -3.66 -2.42 4.02
CA THR A 95 -2.19 -2.31 3.84
C THR A 95 -1.74 -3.00 2.57
N ILE A 96 -2.37 -4.10 2.16
CA ILE A 96 -2.00 -4.78 0.92
C ILE A 96 -2.49 -4.02 -0.30
N MET A 97 -3.67 -3.41 -0.24
CA MET A 97 -4.18 -2.54 -1.31
C MET A 97 -3.29 -1.32 -1.49
N ASN A 98 -2.85 -0.68 -0.41
CA ASN A 98 -1.91 0.43 -0.52
C ASN A 98 -0.55 -0.04 -1.09
N LEU A 99 -0.05 -1.20 -0.66
CA LEU A 99 1.19 -1.76 -1.21
C LEU A 99 1.05 -2.04 -2.72
N ASN A 100 -0.13 -2.49 -3.16
CA ASN A 100 -0.42 -2.69 -4.58
C ASN A 100 -0.44 -1.37 -5.36
N ALA A 101 -0.96 -0.29 -4.77
CA ALA A 101 -0.93 1.05 -5.37
C ALA A 101 0.51 1.56 -5.54
N LEU A 102 1.37 1.38 -4.53
CA LEU A 102 2.80 1.70 -4.63
C LEU A 102 3.47 0.87 -5.73
N PHE A 103 3.20 -0.44 -5.75
CA PHE A 103 3.72 -1.33 -6.77
C PHE A 103 3.25 -0.93 -8.18
N ASN A 104 1.99 -0.46 -8.33
CA ASN A 104 1.42 0.03 -9.61
C ASN A 104 2.10 1.31 -10.07
N SER A 105 2.66 2.06 -9.12
CA SER A 105 3.38 3.29 -9.38
C SER A 105 4.88 3.05 -9.66
N ASN A 106 5.29 1.80 -9.91
CA ASN A 106 6.69 1.37 -10.10
C ASN A 106 7.60 1.68 -8.89
N VAL A 107 7.05 1.76 -7.67
CA VAL A 107 7.85 1.85 -6.45
C VAL A 107 8.54 0.51 -6.21
N THR A 108 9.87 0.52 -6.13
CA THR A 108 10.70 -0.69 -5.97
C THR A 108 11.19 -0.91 -4.54
N TYR A 109 11.09 0.12 -3.68
CA TYR A 109 11.43 0.06 -2.26
C TYR A 109 10.35 0.73 -1.44
N VAL A 110 10.03 0.15 -0.28
CA VAL A 110 9.17 0.76 0.73
C VAL A 110 9.97 0.79 2.03
N GLY A 111 10.25 1.99 2.54
CA GLY A 111 11.20 2.17 3.62
C GLY A 111 12.58 1.63 3.22
N ASN A 112 13.08 0.65 3.97
CA ASN A 112 14.37 0.01 3.70
C ASN A 112 14.27 -1.35 3.00
N GLU A 113 13.07 -1.80 2.61
CA GLU A 113 12.86 -3.13 2.02
C GLU A 113 12.59 -3.03 0.52
N LYS A 114 13.14 -3.97 -0.25
CA LYS A 114 12.74 -4.14 -1.66
C LYS A 114 11.31 -4.68 -1.71
N MET A 115 10.55 -4.23 -2.69
CA MET A 115 9.17 -4.69 -2.91
C MET A 115 9.08 -6.22 -3.00
N GLU A 116 9.93 -6.86 -3.80
CA GLU A 116 9.95 -8.32 -3.99
C GLU A 116 10.22 -9.06 -2.67
N ASP A 117 11.28 -8.66 -1.94
CA ASP A 117 11.63 -9.27 -0.65
C ASP A 117 10.51 -9.09 0.39
N LEU A 118 9.82 -7.95 0.37
CA LEU A 118 8.69 -7.67 1.25
C LEU A 118 7.48 -8.53 0.92
N LEU A 119 7.14 -8.69 -0.37
CA LEU A 119 6.05 -9.56 -0.81
C LEU A 119 6.31 -11.02 -0.45
N ASP A 120 7.53 -11.49 -0.69
CA ASP A 120 7.96 -12.85 -0.30
C ASP A 120 7.86 -13.05 1.21
N TYR A 121 8.26 -12.07 2.00
CA TYR A 121 8.10 -12.12 3.46
C TYR A 121 6.63 -12.25 3.84
N ILE A 122 5.75 -11.41 3.28
CA ILE A 122 4.32 -11.40 3.59
C ILE A 122 3.68 -12.75 3.22
N ILE A 123 4.00 -13.32 2.06
CA ILE A 123 3.48 -14.61 1.60
C ILE A 123 3.86 -15.75 2.56
N ASN A 124 5.08 -15.71 3.11
CA ASN A 124 5.60 -16.76 3.99
C ASN A 124 5.32 -16.51 5.47
N ASN A 125 4.67 -15.40 5.83
CA ASN A 125 4.36 -15.07 7.22
C ASN A 125 3.15 -15.90 7.71
N PRO A 126 3.27 -16.64 8.83
CA PRO A 126 2.18 -17.46 9.36
C PRO A 126 0.94 -16.67 9.82
N ASN A 127 1.06 -15.35 10.01
CA ASN A 127 -0.05 -14.47 10.37
C ASN A 127 -0.81 -13.92 9.16
N THR A 128 -0.33 -14.17 7.94
CA THR A 128 -0.99 -13.72 6.70
C THR A 128 -2.11 -14.68 6.32
N SER A 129 -3.28 -14.14 5.99
CA SER A 129 -4.42 -14.96 5.59
C SER A 129 -4.24 -15.55 4.19
N SER A 130 -4.95 -16.66 3.91
CA SER A 130 -4.91 -17.29 2.60
C SER A 130 -5.49 -16.39 1.49
N SER A 131 -6.47 -15.53 1.82
CA SER A 131 -7.04 -14.54 0.89
C SER A 131 -6.00 -13.49 0.52
N THR A 132 -5.25 -12.96 1.47
CA THR A 132 -4.15 -12.02 1.21
C THR A 132 -3.05 -12.67 0.36
N VAL A 133 -2.63 -13.90 0.68
CA VAL A 133 -1.62 -14.62 -0.13
C VAL A 133 -2.11 -14.82 -1.57
N LYS A 134 -3.38 -15.19 -1.74
CA LYS A 134 -4.00 -15.33 -3.06
C LYS A 134 -3.99 -14.01 -3.82
N TYR A 135 -4.45 -12.92 -3.19
CA TYR A 135 -4.45 -11.58 -3.78
C TYR A 135 -3.05 -11.15 -4.22
N ILE A 136 -2.02 -11.36 -3.38
CA ILE A 136 -0.64 -11.01 -3.76
C ILE A 136 -0.22 -11.76 -5.02
N LYS A 137 -0.46 -13.07 -5.08
CA LYS A 137 -0.08 -13.90 -6.23
C LYS A 137 -0.84 -13.58 -7.52
N GLU A 138 -2.01 -12.97 -7.42
CA GLU A 138 -2.85 -12.63 -8.58
C GLU A 138 -2.61 -11.19 -9.04
N GLU A 139 -2.49 -10.25 -8.11
CA GLU A 139 -2.52 -8.80 -8.38
C GLU A 139 -1.13 -8.15 -8.35
N PHE A 140 -0.17 -8.74 -7.64
CA PHE A 140 1.23 -8.29 -7.67
C PHE A 140 2.05 -9.00 -8.74
N VAL A 141 1.39 -9.44 -9.80
CA VAL A 141 2.02 -9.93 -11.01
C VAL A 141 2.14 -8.75 -11.97
N LYS A 142 3.06 -7.83 -11.67
CA LYS A 142 3.24 -6.65 -12.52
C LYS A 142 4.33 -6.82 -13.55
N ILE A 143 3.93 -6.46 -14.77
CA ILE A 143 4.68 -5.54 -15.63
C ILE A 143 5.99 -6.10 -16.21
N GLU A 144 6.59 -7.18 -15.72
CA GLU A 144 7.64 -7.86 -16.49
C GLU A 144 7.06 -8.41 -17.79
N GLU A 145 5.93 -9.11 -17.76
CA GLU A 145 5.31 -9.62 -18.98
C GLU A 145 4.82 -8.50 -19.90
N GLU A 146 4.22 -7.41 -19.37
CA GLU A 146 3.79 -6.27 -20.20
C GLU A 146 4.95 -5.36 -20.65
N LYS A 147 6.01 -5.15 -19.86
CA LYS A 147 7.23 -4.42 -20.31
C LYS A 147 7.99 -5.25 -21.32
N VAL A 148 8.16 -6.55 -21.11
CA VAL A 148 8.77 -7.47 -22.08
C VAL A 148 7.93 -7.49 -23.36
N LYS A 149 6.60 -7.57 -23.27
CA LYS A 149 5.71 -7.53 -24.43
C LYS A 149 5.74 -6.18 -25.15
N ASN A 150 5.74 -5.07 -24.42
CA ASN A 150 5.87 -3.72 -24.99
C ASN A 150 7.26 -3.46 -25.59
N GLU A 151 8.34 -3.97 -24.99
CA GLU A 151 9.71 -3.89 -25.53
C GLU A 151 9.88 -4.78 -26.76
N ILE A 152 9.28 -5.97 -26.79
CA ILE A 152 9.23 -6.86 -27.97
C ILE A 152 8.45 -6.15 -29.09
N GLU A 153 7.26 -5.61 -28.81
CA GLU A 153 6.47 -4.87 -29.81
C GLU A 153 7.20 -3.62 -30.36
N LEU A 154 7.93 -2.89 -29.51
CA LEU A 154 8.74 -1.74 -29.94
C LEU A 154 9.93 -2.17 -30.82
N LYS A 155 10.59 -3.29 -30.50
CA LYS A 155 11.67 -3.90 -31.30
C LYS A 155 11.16 -4.44 -32.63
N GLU A 156 9.97 -5.05 -32.67
CA GLU A 156 9.33 -5.52 -33.90
C GLU A 156 8.93 -4.36 -34.81
N LYS A 157 8.30 -3.31 -34.27
CA LYS A 157 7.95 -2.09 -35.04
C LYS A 157 9.18 -1.37 -35.62
N THR A 158 10.30 -1.35 -34.90
CA THR A 158 11.56 -0.77 -35.41
C THR A 158 12.26 -1.68 -36.41
N SER A 159 12.20 -3.00 -36.24
CA SER A 159 12.67 -3.98 -37.23
C SER A 159 11.91 -3.88 -38.55
N ASP A 160 10.57 -3.85 -38.51
CA ASP A 160 9.73 -3.73 -39.70
C ASP A 160 9.93 -2.40 -40.45
N LYS A 161 10.18 -1.31 -39.72
CA LYS A 161 10.52 -0.01 -40.32
C LYS A 161 11.90 -0.06 -40.99
N ASN A 162 12.89 -0.68 -40.36
CA ASN A 162 14.24 -0.88 -40.92
C ASN A 162 14.25 -1.83 -42.13
N ILE A 163 13.38 -2.84 -42.16
CA ILE A 163 13.20 -3.74 -43.31
C ILE A 163 12.51 -3.00 -44.47
N LYS A 164 11.49 -2.18 -44.18
CA LYS A 164 10.84 -1.33 -45.20
C LYS A 164 11.76 -0.24 -45.74
N GLU A 165 12.64 0.34 -44.93
CA GLU A 165 13.66 1.31 -45.37
C GLU A 165 14.81 0.65 -46.14
N LYS A 166 15.28 -0.54 -45.75
CA LYS A 166 16.28 -1.30 -46.53
C LYS A 166 15.76 -1.79 -47.89
N ASN A 167 14.45 -1.98 -48.03
CA ASN A 167 13.80 -2.37 -49.29
C ASN A 167 13.34 -1.18 -50.13
N LYS A 168 13.48 0.06 -49.66
CA LYS A 168 13.42 1.23 -50.54
C LYS A 168 14.73 1.32 -51.31
N LYS A 169 14.62 1.27 -52.63
CA LYS A 169 15.78 1.46 -53.50
C LYS A 169 16.25 2.91 -53.35
N TRP A 170 17.56 3.13 -53.23
CA TRP A 170 18.18 4.41 -52.84
C TRP A 170 17.74 5.64 -53.67
N TRP A 171 17.18 5.45 -54.86
CA TRP A 171 16.66 6.53 -55.70
C TRP A 171 15.25 7.01 -55.35
N GLU A 172 14.54 6.37 -54.42
CA GLU A 172 13.20 6.80 -53.95
C GLU A 172 13.24 7.83 -52.81
N LEU A 173 14.43 8.20 -52.33
CA LEU A 173 14.63 9.17 -51.24
C LEU A 173 14.84 10.62 -51.72
N TRP A 174 14.83 10.87 -53.04
CA TRP A 174 14.96 12.20 -53.64
C TRP A 174 13.82 12.50 -54.61
N LYS A 175 12.65 12.85 -54.06
CA LYS A 175 11.60 13.64 -54.70
C LYS A 175 11.00 14.61 -53.70
#